data_AF-A0A6A8AM00-F1
#
_entry.id   AF-A0A6A8AM00-F1
#
_cell.length_a   1.000
_cell.length_b   1.000
_cell.length_c   1.000
_cell.angle_alpha   90.00
_cell.angle_beta   90.00
_cell.angle_gamma   90.00
#
_symmetry.space_group_name_H-M   'P 1'
#
loop_
_entity.id
_entity.type
_entity.pdbx_description
1 polymer ?
#
loop_
_entity_poly.entity_id
_entity_poly.type
_entity_poly.pdbx_seq_one_letter_code
_entity_poly.pdbx_strand_id
1 'polypeptide(L)'
;METTEVKQFVDELRTEWKSLWQNRIDDKVRAEGIAKQDYSKLFVEQGTVIMATRDYKPLVFFDIVEDYLGCDAGKAGAPNSTVGGWGKFVRNNIRKQKNPTRRFAPLKPTPKKGQQQKKCGRGWLHAKLL
;
A
#
# COMPACT_ATOMS: atom_id res chain seq x y z
N MET A 1 25.36 -17.46 17.68
CA MET A 1 25.76 -16.76 16.45
C MET A 1 24.67 -16.82 15.36
N GLU A 2 23.65 -17.68 15.46
CA GLU A 2 22.56 -17.78 14.48
C GLU A 2 21.63 -16.55 14.38
N THR A 3 21.44 -15.80 15.48
CA THR A 3 20.46 -14.70 15.50
C THR A 3 20.88 -13.49 14.67
N THR A 4 22.18 -13.30 14.45
CA THR A 4 22.71 -12.19 13.64
C THR A 4 22.54 -12.45 12.15
N GLU A 5 22.74 -13.69 11.71
CA GLU A 5 22.58 -14.09 10.30
C GLU A 5 21.11 -14.02 9.87
N VAL A 6 20.20 -14.54 10.71
CA VAL A 6 18.75 -14.42 10.52
C VAL A 6 18.32 -12.96 10.41
N LYS A 7 18.83 -12.10 11.29
CA LYS A 7 18.50 -10.67 11.28
C LYS A 7 18.98 -9.98 10.01
N GLN A 8 20.20 -10.28 9.56
CA GLN A 8 20.75 -9.72 8.33
C GLN A 8 19.93 -10.16 7.11
N PHE A 9 19.59 -11.45 7.03
CA PHE A 9 18.73 -11.97 5.97
C PHE A 9 17.37 -11.28 5.91
N VAL A 10 16.73 -11.10 7.07
CA VAL A 10 15.46 -10.38 7.20
C VAL A 10 15.56 -8.92 6.77
N ASP A 11 16.65 -8.23 7.11
CA ASP A 11 16.87 -6.84 6.72
C ASP A 11 17.12 -6.68 5.21
N GLU A 12 17.78 -7.66 4.59
CA GLU A 12 17.91 -7.72 3.13
C GLU A 12 16.57 -7.96 2.44
N LEU A 13 15.76 -8.91 2.94
CA LEU A 13 14.38 -9.15 2.50
C LEU A 13 13.52 -7.89 2.59
N ARG A 14 13.64 -7.13 3.70
CA ARG A 14 12.95 -5.83 3.87
C ARG A 14 13.37 -4.82 2.82
N THR A 15 14.65 -4.82 2.46
CA THR A 15 15.20 -3.89 1.46
C THR A 15 14.65 -4.20 0.08
N GLU A 16 14.61 -5.46 -0.32
CA GLU A 16 13.97 -5.90 -1.57
C GLU A 16 12.47 -5.60 -1.56
N TRP A 17 11.77 -5.89 -0.46
CA TRP A 17 10.34 -5.59 -0.32
C TRP A 17 10.05 -4.11 -0.54
N LYS A 18 10.85 -3.24 0.10
CA LYS A 18 10.71 -1.79 -0.08
C LYS A 18 10.97 -1.37 -1.52
N SER A 19 12.00 -1.92 -2.16
CA SER A 19 12.32 -1.64 -3.57
C SER A 19 11.19 -2.08 -4.51
N LEU A 20 10.64 -3.29 -4.32
CA LEU A 20 9.52 -3.82 -5.09
C LEU A 20 8.33 -2.86 -5.07
N TRP A 21 7.88 -2.47 -3.89
CA TRP A 21 6.72 -1.58 -3.77
C TRP A 21 7.01 -0.17 -4.27
N GLN A 22 8.25 0.33 -4.15
CA GLN A 22 8.63 1.66 -4.60
C GLN A 22 8.74 1.78 -6.13
N ASN A 23 9.28 0.74 -6.78
CA ASN A 23 9.64 0.76 -8.20
C ASN A 23 8.63 0.02 -9.10
N ARG A 24 7.55 -0.53 -8.54
CA ARG A 24 6.51 -1.22 -9.32
C ARG A 24 5.94 -0.34 -10.43
N ILE A 25 5.50 -0.99 -11.50
CA ILE A 25 4.77 -0.36 -12.59
C ILE A 25 3.28 -0.42 -12.26
N ASP A 26 2.62 0.73 -12.24
CA ASP A 26 1.17 0.81 -12.06
C ASP A 26 0.48 0.77 -13.43
N ASP A 27 -0.12 -0.37 -13.80
CA ASP A 27 -1.02 -0.47 -14.94
C ASP A 27 -2.39 0.10 -14.55
N LYS A 28 -2.68 1.30 -15.04
CA LYS A 28 -3.93 2.03 -14.77
C LYS A 28 -5.14 1.44 -15.49
N VAL A 29 -4.93 0.75 -16.62
CA VAL A 29 -6.03 0.19 -17.44
C VAL A 29 -6.58 -1.03 -16.73
N ARG A 30 -5.70 -1.91 -16.27
CA ARG A 30 -6.06 -3.15 -15.56
C ARG A 30 -6.15 -2.98 -14.05
N ALA A 31 -5.71 -1.83 -13.54
CA ALA A 31 -5.58 -1.55 -12.11
C ALA A 31 -4.71 -2.59 -11.39
N GLU A 32 -3.59 -2.94 -12.04
CA GLU A 32 -2.60 -3.91 -11.60
C GLU A 32 -1.29 -3.19 -11.22
N GLY A 33 -0.59 -3.69 -10.20
CA GLY A 33 0.77 -3.33 -9.86
C GLY A 33 1.69 -4.46 -10.28
N ILE A 34 2.67 -4.16 -11.14
CA ILE A 34 3.54 -5.15 -11.78
C ILE A 34 4.98 -4.95 -11.31
N ALA A 35 5.67 -6.03 -11.00
CA ALA A 35 7.10 -6.00 -10.67
C ALA A 35 7.92 -5.51 -11.87
N LYS A 36 8.73 -4.47 -11.64
CA LYS A 36 9.56 -3.86 -12.70
C LYS A 36 10.81 -4.68 -13.04
N GLN A 37 11.29 -5.47 -12.09
CA GLN A 37 12.53 -6.24 -12.16
C GLN A 37 12.36 -7.52 -11.33
N ASP A 38 13.34 -8.40 -11.40
CA ASP A 38 13.40 -9.60 -10.58
C ASP A 38 13.78 -9.28 -9.13
N TYR A 39 13.16 -10.00 -8.20
CA TYR A 39 13.42 -9.97 -6.76
C TYR A 39 13.53 -11.41 -6.27
N SER A 40 14.74 -11.97 -6.35
CA SER A 40 14.99 -13.38 -6.07
C SER A 40 14.59 -13.78 -4.65
N LYS A 41 14.80 -12.91 -3.65
CA LYS A 41 14.45 -13.23 -2.25
C LYS A 41 12.96 -13.13 -1.96
N LEU A 42 12.18 -12.54 -2.88
CA LEU A 42 10.73 -12.46 -2.75
C LEU A 42 10.02 -13.50 -3.62
N PHE A 43 10.78 -14.31 -4.38
CA PHE A 43 10.25 -15.21 -5.41
C PHE A 43 9.38 -14.48 -6.45
N VAL A 44 9.76 -13.24 -6.79
CA VAL A 44 9.03 -12.40 -7.74
C VAL A 44 9.90 -12.17 -8.97
N GLU A 45 9.40 -12.58 -10.13
CA GLU A 45 10.03 -12.30 -11.43
C GLU A 45 9.50 -10.98 -12.02
N GLN A 46 10.26 -10.37 -12.92
CA GLN A 46 9.86 -9.21 -13.69
C GLN A 46 8.57 -9.50 -14.45
N GLY A 47 7.61 -8.57 -14.39
CA GLY A 47 6.29 -8.76 -15.00
C GLY A 47 5.27 -9.47 -14.10
N THR A 48 5.69 -9.98 -12.94
CA THR A 48 4.75 -10.58 -11.98
C THR A 48 3.79 -9.52 -11.44
N VAL A 49 2.48 -9.80 -11.50
CA VAL A 49 1.46 -8.98 -10.84
C VAL A 49 1.59 -9.18 -9.34
N ILE A 50 1.89 -8.10 -8.61
CA ILE A 50 2.07 -8.07 -7.14
C ILE A 50 0.87 -7.46 -6.41
N MET A 51 -0.04 -6.82 -7.14
CA MET A 51 -1.30 -6.27 -6.63
C MET A 51 -2.30 -6.15 -7.78
N ALA A 52 -3.56 -6.53 -7.58
CA ALA A 52 -4.65 -6.23 -8.52
C ALA A 52 -5.93 -5.89 -7.75
N THR A 53 -6.87 -5.20 -8.41
CA THR A 53 -8.17 -4.85 -7.79
C THR A 53 -9.16 -6.00 -7.74
N ARG A 54 -9.02 -7.02 -8.60
CA ARG A 54 -9.96 -8.14 -8.72
C ARG A 54 -9.27 -9.47 -8.41
N ASP A 55 -9.89 -10.26 -7.54
CA ASP A 55 -9.60 -11.68 -7.28
C ASP A 55 -8.11 -12.06 -7.17
N TYR A 56 -7.32 -11.19 -6.53
CA TYR A 56 -5.88 -11.38 -6.37
C TYR A 56 -5.51 -11.47 -4.90
N LYS A 57 -4.83 -12.55 -4.51
CA LYS A 57 -4.22 -12.68 -3.18
C LYS A 57 -2.95 -11.84 -3.17
N PRO A 58 -2.89 -10.72 -2.43
CA PRO A 58 -1.70 -9.90 -2.38
C PRO A 58 -0.53 -10.68 -1.80
N LEU A 59 0.66 -10.37 -2.30
CA LEU A 59 1.91 -10.90 -1.75
C LEU A 59 1.96 -10.56 -0.25
N VAL A 60 2.17 -11.56 0.59
CA VAL A 60 2.25 -11.39 2.05
C VAL A 60 3.71 -11.58 2.46
N PHE A 61 4.33 -10.50 2.96
CA PHE A 61 5.74 -10.53 3.35
C PHE A 61 6.05 -11.58 4.43
N PHE A 62 5.09 -11.87 5.32
CA PHE A 62 5.27 -12.84 6.38
C PHE A 62 5.34 -14.26 5.85
N ASP A 63 4.42 -14.66 4.95
CA ASP A 63 4.43 -15.97 4.29
C ASP A 63 5.80 -16.24 3.66
N ILE A 64 6.41 -15.24 3.00
CA ILE A 64 7.76 -15.36 2.43
C ILE A 64 8.83 -15.58 3.51
N VAL A 65 8.79 -14.82 4.60
CA VAL A 65 9.74 -14.99 5.72
C VAL A 65 9.58 -16.37 6.35
N GLU A 66 8.34 -16.85 6.52
CA GLU A 66 8.01 -18.17 7.05
C GLU A 66 8.49 -19.28 6.11
N ASP A 67 8.34 -19.14 4.80
CA ASP A 67 8.83 -20.10 3.81
C ASP A 67 10.37 -20.26 3.87
N TYR A 68 11.10 -19.18 4.14
CA TYR A 68 12.56 -19.22 4.27
C TYR A 68 13.06 -19.73 5.63
N LEU A 69 12.40 -19.34 6.72
CA LEU A 69 12.86 -19.64 8.08
C LEU A 69 12.17 -20.86 8.70
N GLY A 70 11.06 -21.32 8.16
CA GLY A 70 10.24 -22.39 8.71
C GLY A 70 9.95 -22.18 10.20
N CYS A 71 10.39 -23.13 11.02
CA CYS A 71 10.22 -23.09 12.48
C CYS A 71 10.98 -21.94 13.18
N ASP A 72 11.96 -21.32 12.52
CA ASP A 72 12.74 -20.20 13.05
C ASP A 72 12.11 -18.82 12.77
N ALA A 73 10.90 -18.77 12.19
CA ALA A 73 10.17 -17.51 11.97
C ALA A 73 9.94 -16.72 13.27
N GLY A 74 9.85 -17.40 14.42
CA GLY A 74 9.81 -16.76 15.74
C GLY A 74 11.10 -16.01 16.12
N LYS A 75 12.26 -16.45 15.59
CA LYS A 75 13.57 -15.80 15.78
C LYS A 75 13.79 -14.60 14.86
N ALA A 76 13.01 -14.48 13.78
CA ALA A 76 13.09 -13.35 12.84
C ALA A 76 12.82 -11.99 13.51
N GLY A 77 12.21 -11.99 14.71
CA GLY A 77 12.08 -10.85 15.59
C GLY A 77 11.20 -9.75 15.01
N ALA A 78 10.10 -9.42 15.70
CA ALA A 78 9.36 -8.21 15.35
C ALA A 78 10.33 -7.02 15.32
N PRO A 79 10.24 -6.11 14.32
CA PRO A 79 11.02 -4.88 14.37
C PRO A 79 10.72 -4.19 15.71
N ASN A 80 11.76 -3.63 16.32
CA ASN A 80 11.74 -2.74 17.49
C ASN A 80 10.32 -2.24 17.82
N SER A 81 9.83 -2.51 19.03
CA SER A 81 8.48 -2.16 19.49
C SER A 81 8.10 -0.69 19.25
N THR A 82 9.08 0.22 19.24
CA THR A 82 8.95 1.66 18.92
C THR A 82 8.59 1.91 17.44
N VAL A 83 9.09 1.10 16.51
CA VAL A 83 8.85 1.23 15.06
C VAL A 83 7.47 0.67 14.70
N GLY A 84 6.98 -0.29 15.49
CA GLY A 84 5.73 -1.02 15.33
C GLY A 84 5.87 -2.19 14.36
N GLY A 85 5.22 -3.31 14.69
CA GLY A 85 5.47 -4.62 14.10
C GLY A 85 5.26 -4.73 12.59
N TRP A 86 5.41 -5.96 12.07
CA TRP A 86 5.37 -6.31 10.66
C TRP A 86 4.23 -5.66 9.86
N GLY A 87 3.00 -5.70 10.38
CA GLY A 87 1.84 -5.08 9.72
C GLY A 87 1.96 -3.55 9.55
N LYS A 88 2.71 -2.85 10.40
CA LYS A 88 2.97 -1.41 10.24
C LYS A 88 4.05 -1.16 9.19
N PHE A 89 5.09 -2.00 9.15
CA PHE A 89 6.11 -1.96 8.09
C PHE A 89 5.47 -2.17 6.70
N VAL A 90 4.69 -3.23 6.53
CA VAL A 90 4.03 -3.55 5.25
C VAL A 90 3.09 -2.40 4.84
N ARG A 91 2.21 -1.95 5.75
CA ARG A 91 1.30 -0.83 5.47
C ARG A 91 2.04 0.45 5.10
N ASN A 92 3.15 0.78 5.76
CA ASN A 92 3.90 1.99 5.47
C ASN A 92 4.52 1.96 4.07
N ASN A 93 5.08 0.83 3.65
CA ASN A 93 5.70 0.70 2.33
C ASN A 93 4.65 0.65 1.21
N ILE A 94 3.48 0.05 1.45
CA ILE A 94 2.38 0.01 0.46
C ILE A 94 1.62 1.35 0.40
N ARG A 95 1.22 1.92 1.55
CA ARG A 95 0.29 3.08 1.60
C ARG A 95 0.96 4.42 1.32
N LYS A 96 2.23 4.62 1.68
CA LYS A 96 2.89 5.93 1.55
C LYS A 96 3.06 6.41 0.10
N GLN A 97 2.84 5.55 -0.90
CA GLN A 97 2.90 5.97 -2.31
C GLN A 97 1.59 6.53 -2.87
N LYS A 98 0.45 6.26 -2.24
CA LYS A 98 -0.77 7.00 -2.60
C LYS A 98 -0.71 8.34 -1.89
N ASN A 99 -0.17 9.36 -2.56
CA ASN A 99 -0.75 10.68 -2.40
C ASN A 99 -2.26 10.46 -2.54
N PRO A 100 -3.10 10.86 -1.56
CA PRO A 100 -4.52 10.80 -1.76
C PRO A 100 -4.76 11.62 -3.01
N THR A 101 -5.02 10.95 -4.14
CA THR A 101 -5.58 11.59 -5.31
C THR A 101 -6.74 12.35 -4.72
N ARG A 102 -6.63 13.69 -4.68
CA ARG A 102 -7.74 14.55 -4.29
C ARG A 102 -8.87 13.99 -5.14
N ARG A 103 -9.82 13.29 -4.50
CA ARG A 103 -11.07 12.94 -5.19
C ARG A 103 -11.46 14.27 -5.80
N PHE A 104 -11.62 14.32 -7.13
CA PHE A 104 -12.11 15.52 -7.78
C PHE A 104 -13.40 15.84 -7.04
N ALA A 105 -13.31 16.78 -6.11
CA ALA A 105 -14.47 17.24 -5.40
C ALA A 105 -15.26 17.93 -6.51
N PRO A 106 -16.48 17.48 -6.82
CA PRO A 106 -17.29 18.18 -7.80
C PRO A 106 -17.30 19.66 -7.41
N LEU A 107 -17.11 20.53 -8.41
CA LEU A 107 -17.13 21.97 -8.22
C LEU A 107 -18.35 22.31 -7.36
N LYS A 108 -18.12 22.92 -6.19
CA LYS A 108 -19.22 23.30 -5.31
C LYS A 108 -20.11 24.25 -6.12
N PRO A 109 -21.42 23.99 -6.22
CA PRO A 109 -22.32 24.88 -6.95
C PRO A 109 -22.23 26.28 -6.34
N THR A 110 -21.97 27.28 -7.17
CA THR A 110 -21.91 28.68 -6.75
C THR A 110 -23.34 29.17 -6.47
N PRO A 111 -23.62 29.71 -5.27
CA PRO A 111 -24.95 30.21 -4.97
C PRO A 111 -25.21 31.50 -5.76
N LYS A 112 -26.45 31.67 -6.24
CA LYS A 112 -26.89 32.95 -6.81
C LYS A 112 -27.11 33.96 -5.68
N LYS A 113 -26.76 35.23 -5.91
CA LYS A 113 -26.93 36.33 -4.93
C LYS A 113 -28.42 36.43 -4.55
N GLY A 114 -28.75 36.19 -3.27
CA GLY A 114 -30.12 36.21 -2.75
C GLY A 114 -30.78 34.84 -2.50
N GLN A 115 -30.09 33.71 -2.71
CA GLN A 115 -30.63 32.40 -2.33
C GLN A 115 -30.68 32.20 -0.81
N GLN A 116 -31.82 31.71 -0.31
CA GLN A 116 -31.99 31.40 1.11
C GLN A 116 -31.39 30.04 1.46
N GLN A 117 -30.72 29.95 2.62
CA GLN A 117 -30.23 28.69 3.16
C GLN A 117 -31.39 27.80 3.63
N LYS A 118 -31.23 26.48 3.56
CA LYS A 118 -32.17 25.55 4.21
C LYS A 118 -32.20 25.81 5.72
N LYS A 119 -33.35 25.55 6.36
CA LYS A 119 -33.65 25.82 7.79
C LYS A 119 -32.69 25.19 8.83
N CYS A 120 -31.67 24.45 8.41
CA CYS A 120 -30.64 23.87 9.29
C CYS A 120 -29.20 24.19 8.82
N GLY A 121 -29.02 25.25 8.03
CA GLY A 121 -27.70 25.74 7.57
C GLY A 121 -26.97 24.82 6.59
N ARG A 122 -27.49 23.62 6.31
CA ARG A 122 -26.90 22.64 5.39
C ARG A 122 -27.59 22.69 4.03
N GLY A 123 -27.01 23.47 3.12
CA GLY A 123 -27.36 23.51 1.70
C GLY A 123 -28.30 24.65 1.29
N TRP A 124 -28.35 24.91 -0.01
CA TRP A 124 -29.20 25.93 -0.63
C TRP A 124 -30.50 25.31 -1.13
N LEU A 125 -31.60 26.06 -1.12
CA LEU A 125 -32.84 25.65 -1.76
C LEU A 125 -32.64 25.66 -3.30
N HIS A 126 -32.68 24.47 -3.91
CA HIS A 126 -32.57 24.20 -5.34
C HIS A 126 -31.39 24.88 -6.07
N ALA A 127 -30.21 24.25 -6.02
CA ALA A 127 -29.17 24.49 -7.02
C ALA A 127 -29.51 23.68 -8.28
N LYS A 128 -29.96 24.33 -9.36
CA LYS A 128 -29.99 23.69 -10.68
C LYS A 128 -28.55 23.60 -11.19
N LEU A 129 -28.09 22.38 -11.47
CA LEU A 129 -26.87 22.16 -12.24
C LEU A 129 -27.16 22.65 -13.67
N LEU A 130 -26.38 23.63 -14.14
CA LEU A 130 -26.25 23.99 -15.55
C LEU A 130 -25.03 23.26 -16.10
#